data_AF-A0A944YCG7-F1
#
_entry.id   AF-A0A944YCG7-F1
#
_cell.length_a   1.000
_cell.length_b   1.000
_cell.length_c   1.000
_cell.angle_alpha   90.00
_cell.angle_beta   90.00
_cell.angle_gamma   90.00
#
_symmetry.space_group_name_H-M   'P 1'
#
loop_
_entity.id
_entity.type
_entity.pdbx_description
1 polymer ?
#
loop_
_entity_poly.entity_id
_entity_poly.type
_entity_poly.pdbx_seq_one_letter_code
_entity_poly.pdbx_strand_id
1 'polypeptide(L)'
;MNKKIFLTKEERALFDALPSELTDGYKIKDEKGTAYETKEELKMRAQIADFSKYPEVDTFLEKVFENKEVRPEFIEDINEEILSELSFAMGAIGLSHVINMLINEIETKEDIEGLIGFSQIRHALLKTNASISYK
;
A
#
# COMPACT_ATOMS: atom_id res chain seq x y z
N MET A 1 -17.24 -2.51 -14.85
CA MET A 1 -16.76 -1.25 -14.23
C MET A 1 -15.23 -1.30 -14.30
N ASN A 2 -14.55 -0.44 -15.06
CA ASN A 2 -13.09 -0.51 -15.15
C ASN A 2 -12.49 -0.08 -13.81
N LYS A 3 -11.87 -1.03 -13.11
CA LYS A 3 -11.19 -0.78 -11.83
C LYS A 3 -9.98 0.13 -12.10
N LYS A 4 -9.80 1.14 -11.24
CA LYS A 4 -8.72 2.13 -11.37
C LYS A 4 -7.58 1.73 -10.46
N ILE A 5 -6.36 1.82 -10.98
CA ILE A 5 -5.11 1.63 -10.23
C ILE A 5 -4.40 2.98 -10.18
N PHE A 6 -4.04 3.43 -8.98
CA PHE A 6 -3.31 4.67 -8.77
C PHE A 6 -1.84 4.37 -8.52
N LEU A 7 -0.97 4.69 -9.49
CA LEU A 7 0.45 4.35 -9.43
C LEU A 7 1.31 5.60 -9.52
N THR A 8 2.42 5.64 -8.77
CA THR A 8 3.48 6.62 -9.00
C THR A 8 4.14 6.38 -10.36
N LYS A 9 5.04 7.27 -10.78
CA LYS A 9 5.76 7.10 -12.03
C LYS A 9 6.63 5.84 -12.01
N GLU A 10 7.28 5.58 -10.88
CA GLU A 10 8.16 4.45 -10.65
C GLU A 10 7.36 3.14 -10.65
N GLU A 11 6.24 3.09 -9.91
CA GLU A 11 5.37 1.92 -9.86
C GLU A 11 4.72 1.62 -11.21
N ARG A 12 4.35 2.66 -11.96
CA ARG A 12 3.82 2.49 -13.30
C ARG A 12 4.85 1.86 -14.24
N ALA A 13 6.12 2.23 -14.12
CA ALA A 13 7.18 1.62 -14.93
C ALA A 13 7.34 0.12 -14.62
N LEU A 14 7.18 -0.26 -13.35
CA LEU A 14 7.17 -1.68 -12.93
C LEU A 14 5.93 -2.41 -13.48
N PHE A 15 4.74 -1.80 -13.33
CA PHE A 15 3.49 -2.40 -13.79
C PHE A 15 3.43 -2.56 -15.31
N ASP A 16 3.89 -1.56 -16.07
CA ASP A 16 3.93 -1.59 -17.53
C ASP A 16 4.95 -2.61 -18.07
N ALA A 17 5.86 -3.13 -17.22
CA ALA A 17 6.80 -4.20 -17.57
C ALA A 17 6.20 -5.62 -17.41
N LEU A 18 5.03 -5.75 -16.79
CA LEU A 18 4.33 -7.03 -16.67
C LEU A 18 3.77 -7.51 -18.02
N PRO A 19 3.52 -8.82 -18.20
CA PRO A 19 2.87 -9.35 -19.39
C PRO A 19 1.55 -8.65 -19.71
N SER A 20 1.29 -8.37 -20.99
CA SER A 20 0.08 -7.65 -21.41
C SER A 20 -1.21 -8.38 -21.02
N GLU A 21 -1.19 -9.73 -20.95
CA GLU A 21 -2.38 -10.48 -20.54
C GLU A 21 -2.84 -10.13 -19.12
N LEU A 22 -1.91 -9.71 -18.26
CA LEU A 22 -2.16 -9.28 -16.89
C LEU A 22 -2.60 -7.82 -16.83
N THR A 23 -1.98 -6.93 -17.61
CA THR A 23 -2.23 -5.48 -17.50
C THR A 23 -3.45 -5.00 -18.30
N ASP A 24 -3.94 -5.79 -19.25
CA ASP A 24 -5.08 -5.46 -20.09
C ASP A 24 -6.39 -5.33 -19.32
N GLY A 25 -7.12 -4.25 -19.58
CA GLY A 25 -8.46 -3.98 -19.03
C GLY A 25 -8.50 -3.07 -17.80
N TYR A 26 -7.34 -2.72 -17.23
CA TYR A 26 -7.25 -1.81 -16.08
C TYR A 26 -7.06 -0.36 -16.50
N LYS A 27 -7.63 0.56 -15.71
CA LYS A 27 -7.48 2.01 -15.95
C LYS A 27 -6.42 2.59 -15.02
N ILE A 28 -5.20 2.77 -15.54
CA ILE A 28 -4.12 3.36 -14.77
C ILE A 28 -4.34 4.88 -14.62
N LYS A 29 -4.10 5.37 -13.40
CA LYS A 29 -4.14 6.79 -13.02
C LYS A 29 -2.84 7.14 -12.32
N ASP A 30 -2.31 8.31 -12.65
CA ASP A 30 -1.15 8.84 -11.94
C ASP A 30 -1.53 9.14 -10.49
N GLU A 31 -0.76 8.61 -9.55
CA GLU A 31 -0.73 9.07 -8.17
C GLU A 31 0.18 10.29 -8.09
N LYS A 32 -0.37 11.42 -7.62
CA LYS A 32 0.31 12.72 -7.54
C LYS A 32 0.29 13.31 -6.14
N GLY A 33 -0.32 12.60 -5.19
CA GLY A 33 -0.30 13.00 -3.80
C GLY A 33 1.10 12.88 -3.20
N THR A 34 1.42 13.80 -2.31
CA THR A 34 2.67 13.76 -1.54
C THR A 34 2.37 13.19 -0.17
N ALA A 35 3.13 12.18 0.24
CA ALA A 35 3.10 11.71 1.62
C ALA A 35 3.94 12.68 2.47
N TYR A 36 3.34 13.26 3.50
CA TYR A 36 4.00 14.19 4.43
C TYR A 36 4.32 13.53 5.78
N GLU A 37 4.00 12.25 5.91
CA GLU A 37 4.10 11.49 7.15
C GLU A 37 5.57 11.24 7.50
N THR A 38 5.94 11.51 8.74
CA THR A 38 7.25 11.20 9.31
C THR A 38 7.29 9.78 9.86
N LYS A 39 8.48 9.21 10.02
CA LYS A 39 8.63 7.87 10.63
C LYS A 39 8.08 7.85 12.05
N GLU A 40 8.25 8.93 12.80
CA GLU A 40 7.76 9.10 14.15
C GLU A 40 6.22 9.09 14.20
N GLU A 41 5.55 9.78 13.27
CA GLU A 41 4.09 9.76 13.16
C GLU A 41 3.54 8.37 12.83
N LEU A 42 4.19 7.65 11.91
CA LEU A 42 3.79 6.29 11.55
C LEU A 42 3.98 5.31 12.73
N LYS A 43 5.12 5.40 13.44
CA LYS A 43 5.35 4.63 14.67
C LYS A 43 4.30 4.93 15.74
N MET A 44 3.93 6.21 15.91
CA MET A 44 2.88 6.59 16.84
C MET A 44 1.53 5.99 16.46
N ARG A 45 1.16 5.98 15.17
CA ARG A 45 -0.09 5.33 14.71
C ARG A 45 -0.07 3.83 14.97
N ALA A 46 1.05 3.16 14.69
CA ALA A 46 1.22 1.73 14.97
C ALA A 46 1.07 1.40 16.46
N GLN A 47 1.47 2.30 17.37
CA GLN A 47 1.27 2.11 18.81
C GLN A 47 -0.19 2.33 19.27
N ILE A 48 -0.93 3.18 18.55
CA ILE A 48 -2.35 3.44 18.82
C ILE A 48 -3.22 2.29 18.29
N ALA A 49 -2.82 1.74 17.13
CA ALA A 49 -3.45 0.58 16.54
C ALA A 49 -3.08 -0.67 17.36
N ASP A 50 -4.03 -1.22 18.10
CA ASP A 50 -3.77 -2.34 18.99
C ASP A 50 -3.65 -3.66 18.22
N PHE A 51 -2.43 -3.99 17.79
CA PHE A 51 -2.09 -5.26 17.13
C PHE A 51 -1.64 -6.35 18.09
N SER A 52 -1.90 -6.23 19.41
CA SER A 52 -1.41 -7.19 20.41
C SER A 52 -1.84 -8.65 20.18
N LYS A 53 -2.92 -8.86 19.40
CA LYS A 53 -3.42 -10.18 18.99
C LYS A 53 -2.75 -10.74 17.73
N TYR A 54 -1.94 -9.94 17.04
CA TYR A 54 -1.35 -10.20 15.73
C TYR A 54 0.15 -9.84 15.74
N PRO A 55 0.98 -10.56 16.51
CA PRO A 55 2.40 -10.24 16.69
C PRO A 55 3.21 -10.22 15.38
N GLU A 56 2.77 -10.92 14.35
CA GLU A 56 3.33 -10.88 12.99
C GLU A 56 3.27 -9.49 12.36
N VAL A 57 2.27 -8.68 12.73
CA VAL A 57 2.06 -7.32 12.21
C VAL A 57 3.14 -6.36 12.69
N ASP A 58 3.60 -6.49 13.93
CA ASP A 58 4.65 -5.62 14.48
C ASP A 58 5.95 -5.77 13.68
N THR A 59 6.34 -7.01 13.38
CA THR A 59 7.53 -7.31 12.60
C THR A 59 7.41 -6.77 11.16
N PHE A 60 6.22 -6.89 10.57
CA PHE A 60 5.94 -6.35 9.25
C PHE A 60 6.03 -4.81 9.24
N LEU A 61 5.38 -4.13 10.19
CA LEU A 61 5.39 -2.68 10.31
C LEU A 61 6.80 -2.12 10.52
N GLU A 62 7.62 -2.77 11.34
CA GLU A 62 9.02 -2.40 11.51
C GLU A 62 9.78 -2.42 10.19
N LYS A 63 9.63 -3.48 9.38
CA LYS A 63 10.28 -3.57 8.08
C LYS A 63 9.81 -2.48 7.12
N VAL A 64 8.50 -2.22 7.10
CA VAL A 64 7.91 -1.14 6.30
C VAL A 64 8.50 0.22 6.70
N PHE A 65 8.59 0.52 8.00
CA PHE A 65 9.12 1.81 8.50
C PHE A 65 10.63 1.98 8.33
N GLU A 66 11.36 0.87 8.34
CA GLU A 66 12.80 0.85 8.09
C GLU A 66 13.15 0.82 6.60
N ASN A 67 12.15 0.77 5.70
CA ASN A 67 12.33 0.61 4.26
C ASN A 67 13.19 -0.63 3.94
N LYS A 68 12.98 -1.69 4.72
CA LYS A 68 13.57 -3.00 4.47
C LYS A 68 12.71 -3.76 3.48
N GLU A 69 13.30 -4.78 2.86
CA GLU A 69 12.56 -5.70 2.00
C GLU A 69 11.40 -6.33 2.77
N VAL A 70 10.21 -6.14 2.24
CA VAL A 70 8.98 -6.77 2.69
C VAL A 70 8.63 -7.78 1.62
N ARG A 71 8.41 -9.02 2.01
CA ARG A 71 8.05 -10.12 1.14
C ARG A 71 6.55 -10.44 1.23
N PRO A 72 5.96 -11.04 0.18
CA PRO A 72 4.54 -11.39 0.14
C PRO A 72 4.08 -12.23 1.34
N GLU A 73 4.93 -13.13 1.82
CA GLU A 73 4.60 -14.01 2.95
C GLU A 73 4.25 -13.24 4.24
N PHE A 74 4.69 -11.98 4.37
CA PHE A 74 4.30 -11.17 5.53
C PHE A 74 2.86 -10.66 5.45
N ILE A 75 2.23 -10.68 4.27
CA ILE A 75 0.85 -10.21 4.05
C ILE A 75 -0.13 -11.39 3.97
N GLU A 76 0.32 -12.56 3.51
CA GLU A 76 -0.54 -13.77 3.37
C GLU A 76 -1.20 -14.19 4.68
N ASP A 77 -0.50 -14.04 5.81
CA ASP A 77 -0.99 -14.42 7.14
C ASP A 77 -1.77 -13.28 7.85
N ILE A 78 -1.88 -12.11 7.24
CA ILE A 78 -2.56 -10.96 7.86
C ILE A 78 -4.06 -11.17 7.78
N ASN A 79 -4.70 -11.26 8.95
CA ASN A 79 -6.15 -11.35 9.04
C ASN A 79 -6.83 -10.16 8.35
N GLU A 80 -7.79 -10.44 7.45
CA GLU A 80 -8.56 -9.42 6.74
C GLU A 80 -9.21 -8.38 7.67
N GLU A 81 -9.60 -8.81 8.88
CA GLU A 81 -10.24 -7.95 9.89
C GLU A 81 -9.36 -6.75 10.30
N ILE A 82 -8.04 -6.86 10.20
CA ILE A 82 -7.11 -5.80 10.59
C ILE A 82 -6.54 -5.01 9.42
N LEU A 83 -6.87 -5.36 8.17
CA LEU A 83 -6.29 -4.70 6.98
C LEU A 83 -6.54 -3.19 6.95
N SER A 84 -7.70 -2.75 7.43
CA SER A 84 -8.03 -1.31 7.48
C SER A 84 -7.16 -0.57 8.50
N GLU A 85 -6.98 -1.15 9.69
CA GLU A 85 -6.20 -0.58 10.77
C GLU A 85 -4.70 -0.63 10.45
N LEU A 86 -4.24 -1.72 9.85
CA LEU A 86 -2.90 -1.88 9.31
C LEU A 86 -2.60 -0.85 8.22
N SER A 87 -3.51 -0.66 7.27
CA SER A 87 -3.34 0.34 6.21
C SER A 87 -3.27 1.77 6.76
N PHE A 88 -4.00 2.06 7.84
CA PHE A 88 -3.92 3.33 8.56
C PHE A 88 -2.57 3.51 9.27
N ALA A 89 -2.10 2.47 9.98
CA ALA A 89 -0.84 2.48 10.70
C ALA A 89 0.36 2.66 9.75
N MET A 90 0.33 2.01 8.59
CA MET A 90 1.36 2.14 7.54
C MET A 90 1.41 3.54 6.90
N GLY A 91 0.27 4.21 6.82
CA GLY A 91 0.14 5.47 6.07
C GLY A 91 0.43 5.33 4.58
N ALA A 92 0.52 6.46 3.88
CA ALA A 92 0.75 6.46 2.43
C ALA A 92 2.17 6.00 2.07
N ILE A 93 3.15 6.23 2.95
CA ILE A 93 4.53 5.75 2.77
C ILE A 93 4.56 4.23 2.81
N GLY A 94 4.03 3.62 3.87
CA GLY A 94 4.05 2.17 4.01
C GLY A 94 3.25 1.46 2.92
N LEU A 95 2.10 2.02 2.53
CA LEU A 95 1.34 1.52 1.39
C LEU A 95 2.11 1.61 0.06
N SER A 96 2.96 2.61 -0.14
CA SER A 96 3.80 2.67 -1.34
C SER A 96 4.84 1.55 -1.36
N HIS A 97 5.41 1.20 -0.21
CA HIS A 97 6.30 0.04 -0.12
C HIS A 97 5.56 -1.27 -0.44
N VAL A 98 4.37 -1.45 0.12
CA VAL A 98 3.52 -2.62 -0.16
C VAL A 98 3.14 -2.70 -1.64
N ILE A 99 2.72 -1.60 -2.25
CA ILE A 99 2.37 -1.53 -3.67
C ILE A 99 3.56 -1.93 -4.56
N ASN A 100 4.76 -1.39 -4.28
CA ASN A 100 5.95 -1.76 -5.04
C ASN A 100 6.30 -3.24 -4.90
N MET A 101 6.21 -3.81 -3.69
CA MET A 101 6.40 -5.25 -3.50
C MET A 101 5.40 -6.03 -4.33
N LEU A 102 4.11 -5.76 -4.18
CA LEU A 102 3.05 -6.50 -4.86
C LEU A 102 3.22 -6.48 -6.39
N ILE A 103 3.61 -5.34 -6.98
CA ILE A 103 3.82 -5.26 -8.43
C ILE A 103 4.90 -6.24 -8.90
N ASN A 104 5.95 -6.46 -8.12
CA ASN A 104 7.03 -7.38 -8.48
C ASN A 104 6.66 -8.86 -8.35
N GLU A 105 5.53 -9.17 -7.71
CA GLU A 105 5.11 -10.52 -7.34
C GLU A 105 3.79 -10.91 -8.03
N ILE A 106 3.28 -10.07 -8.95
CA ILE A 106 2.08 -10.38 -9.74
C ILE A 106 2.38 -11.51 -10.72
N GLU A 107 1.68 -12.62 -10.55
CA GLU A 107 1.68 -13.75 -11.49
C GLU A 107 0.31 -13.98 -12.14
N THR A 108 -0.75 -13.54 -11.47
CA THR A 108 -2.16 -13.79 -11.83
C THR A 108 -2.98 -12.51 -11.87
N LYS A 109 -4.20 -12.59 -12.41
CA LYS A 109 -5.12 -11.43 -12.44
C LYS A 109 -5.71 -11.14 -11.05
N GLU A 110 -5.81 -12.16 -10.23
CA GLU A 110 -6.25 -12.08 -8.85
C GLU A 110 -5.27 -11.23 -8.01
N ASP A 111 -3.97 -11.31 -8.25
CA ASP A 111 -2.95 -10.48 -7.56
C ASP A 111 -3.15 -8.98 -7.82
N ILE A 112 -3.63 -8.63 -9.01
CA ILE A 112 -3.93 -7.25 -9.40
C ILE A 112 -5.08 -6.68 -8.56
N GLU A 113 -6.00 -7.51 -8.07
CA GLU A 113 -7.09 -7.06 -7.20
C GLU A 113 -6.57 -6.58 -5.85
N GLY A 114 -5.56 -7.25 -5.29
CA GLY A 114 -4.85 -6.79 -4.09
C GLY A 114 -4.17 -5.44 -4.33
N LEU A 115 -3.43 -5.32 -5.44
CA LEU A 115 -2.81 -4.06 -5.87
C LEU A 115 -3.83 -2.92 -6.01
N ILE A 116 -4.99 -3.19 -6.62
CA ILE A 116 -6.09 -2.22 -6.77
C ILE A 116 -6.51 -1.71 -5.39
N GLY A 117 -6.78 -2.62 -4.44
CA GLY A 117 -7.20 -2.26 -3.08
C GLY A 117 -6.22 -1.31 -2.39
N PHE A 118 -4.94 -1.70 -2.32
CA PHE A 118 -3.92 -0.87 -1.68
C PHE A 118 -3.71 0.46 -2.39
N SER A 119 -3.73 0.49 -3.73
CA SER A 119 -3.60 1.73 -4.50
C SER A 119 -4.74 2.71 -4.21
N GLN A 120 -5.96 2.21 -4.02
CA GLN A 120 -7.13 3.03 -3.70
C GLN A 120 -7.08 3.56 -2.27
N ILE A 121 -6.65 2.74 -1.31
CA ILE A 121 -6.50 3.17 0.08
C ILE A 121 -5.43 4.27 0.17
N ARG A 122 -4.27 4.06 -0.47
CA ARG A 122 -3.21 5.08 -0.52
C ARG A 122 -3.72 6.39 -1.13
N HIS A 123 -4.41 6.30 -2.27
CA HIS A 123 -4.96 7.48 -2.93
C HIS A 123 -5.96 8.23 -2.04
N ALA A 124 -6.81 7.51 -1.30
CA ALA A 124 -7.74 8.10 -0.36
C ALA A 124 -7.02 8.79 0.80
N LEU A 125 -5.99 8.17 1.38
CA LEU A 125 -5.19 8.76 2.45
C LEU A 125 -4.48 10.05 1.99
N LEU A 126 -3.83 10.02 0.83
CA LEU A 126 -3.14 11.18 0.27
C LEU A 126 -4.10 12.36 0.01
N LYS A 127 -5.29 12.07 -0.51
CA LYS A 127 -6.34 13.08 -0.68
C LYS A 127 -6.82 13.67 0.64
N THR A 128 -7.06 12.83 1.63
CA THR A 128 -7.48 13.28 2.97
C THR A 128 -6.41 14.18 3.58
N ASN A 129 -5.14 13.76 3.56
CA ASN A 129 -4.02 14.56 4.06
C ASN A 129 -3.94 15.93 3.37
N ALA A 130 -4.01 15.95 2.04
CA ALA A 130 -3.99 17.20 1.27
C ALA A 130 -5.20 18.11 1.53
N SER A 131 -6.38 17.54 1.84
CA SER A 131 -7.59 18.30 2.17
C SER A 131 -7.53 18.96 3.55
N ILE A 132 -6.73 18.42 4.47
CA ILE A 132 -6.55 18.92 5.84
C ILE A 132 -5.41 19.95 5.90
N SER A 133 -4.49 19.98 4.93
CA SER A 133 -3.38 20.95 4.83
C SER A 133 -3.80 22.42 4.59
N TYR A 134 -5.06 22.79 4.84
CA TYR A 134 -5.51 24.17 4.96
C TYR A 134 -5.85 24.51 6.41
N LYS A 135 -4.84 25.00 7.15
CA LYS A 135 -4.88 26.21 7.99
C LYS A 135 -3.50 26.52 8.56
#